data_AF-A0AA94Y6N8-F1
#
_entry.id   AF-A0AA94Y6N8-F1
#
_cell.length_a   1.000
_cell.length_b   1.000
_cell.length_c   1.000
_cell.angle_alpha   90.00
_cell.angle_beta   90.00
_cell.angle_gamma   90.00
#
_symmetry.space_group_name_H-M   'P 1'
#
loop_
_entity.id
_entity.type
_entity.pdbx_description
1 polymer ?
#
loop_
_entity_poly.entity_id
_entity_poly.type
_entity_poly.pdbx_seq_one_letter_code
_entity_poly.pdbx_strand_id
1 'polypeptide(L)'
;MKYLVKIALGLFVYMAAVASCKDDDDSGITGFSIDKEDITMGADGGKDIVTVSSGGEWAVSASEPWVNISPANGFGVTECTVSIDSTLINGMRKAEIRFIPQGQASCVMTVHQTGYGKMIYIEKPDVEIKASDTYDNRHFDVTVTTNVAFKMNTEYDVIPEKEWLTLPEDPTVDLDRGSRPRTTKIRVEWTMNPDFDIRTAKIHFTPKNTEDKLEQPAVLTISQKASPRIEDNRSGDSLALLTIRERLEIGNNWNPGENMRYWDNVVLWEEGDEGLPKGENVVGRVRSVSFNMINTKESVPQEVHYLTYVESLTFFGNSNTATKSITLEDDVCGLKYLKSLTVSAYGLSAIADNLVQLGDRLETLDLSSNNFNSVPSIITKENFPKLKSLNLIGNRRSVISDLRNAKDPVKYPDGIGLFFNTKDDNTLRRLFMWDNLEELRLSYNFIEGTLPDFEIGVDGVTGYSQADVEAFGGDTIQYLVNEGAHIPKILPKMRKLSVNLNFFTGNLPEWVLYHPHLIEWDPEVLIYNQMEKGLNSEGKMVRFDNEPTNFDKYFEAFPKFKEKYELKD
;
A
#
# COMPACT_ATOMS: atom_id res chain seq x y z
N MET A 1 13.97 34.09 3.46
CA MET A 1 14.98 35.08 3.02
C MET A 1 15.15 36.30 3.94
N LYS A 2 14.12 36.86 4.59
CA LYS A 2 14.29 38.04 5.48
C LYS A 2 15.03 37.78 6.82
N TYR A 3 15.21 36.52 7.23
CA TYR A 3 15.90 36.15 8.48
C TYR A 3 17.40 35.85 8.33
N LEU A 4 17.90 35.64 7.11
CA LEU A 4 19.32 35.33 6.85
C LEU A 4 20.25 36.55 7.01
N VAL A 5 19.70 37.77 7.03
CA VAL A 5 20.50 39.00 7.15
C VAL A 5 20.86 39.33 8.61
N LYS A 6 20.20 38.74 9.61
CA LYS A 6 20.28 39.22 11.00
C LYS A 6 21.33 38.56 11.90
N ILE A 7 21.93 37.42 11.54
CA ILE A 7 22.76 36.65 12.49
C ILE A 7 24.28 36.79 12.26
N ALA A 8 24.75 37.18 11.07
CA ALA A 8 26.18 37.38 10.82
C ALA A 8 26.70 38.82 11.03
N LEU A 9 25.81 39.81 11.18
CA LEU A 9 26.18 41.23 11.35
C LEU A 9 26.43 41.64 12.82
N GLY A 10 26.32 40.72 13.78
CA GLY A 10 26.32 41.02 15.22
C GLY A 10 27.68 41.13 15.92
N LEU A 11 28.80 40.90 15.23
CA LEU A 11 30.13 40.88 15.86
C LEU A 11 31.21 41.51 14.97
N PHE A 12 31.04 42.78 14.61
CA PHE A 12 32.20 43.65 14.37
C PHE A 12 31.96 44.97 15.07
N VAL A 13 32.71 45.16 16.15
CA VAL A 13 32.78 46.41 16.91
C VAL A 13 33.26 47.50 15.97
N TYR A 14 32.37 48.44 15.66
CA TYR A 14 32.73 49.70 15.01
C TYR A 14 33.56 50.51 16.01
N MET A 15 34.89 50.48 15.86
CA MET A 15 35.78 51.43 16.51
C MET A 15 36.15 52.50 15.50
N ALA A 16 35.22 53.43 15.27
CA ALA A 16 35.51 54.66 14.55
C ALA A 16 36.04 55.70 15.54
N ALA A 17 37.37 55.87 15.58
CA ALA A 17 38.02 57.11 16.02
C ALA A 17 39.52 57.07 15.70
N VAL A 18 39.90 57.66 14.56
CA VAL A 18 41.08 58.53 14.50
C VAL A 18 40.80 59.65 13.51
N ALA A 19 41.06 60.87 13.96
CA ALA A 19 40.74 62.12 13.32
C ALA A 19 41.39 62.25 11.94
N SER A 20 40.57 62.48 10.92
CA SER A 20 41.02 63.09 9.67
C SER A 20 40.88 64.60 9.82
N CYS A 21 41.99 65.32 9.77
CA CYS A 21 42.01 66.77 9.78
C CYS A 21 41.25 67.29 8.56
N LYS A 22 40.11 67.93 8.78
CA LYS A 22 39.48 68.83 7.82
C LYS A 22 40.07 70.22 8.03
N ASP A 23 40.75 70.72 7.01
CA ASP A 23 40.69 72.13 6.65
C ASP A 23 40.05 72.21 5.26
N ASP A 24 38.86 72.80 5.21
CA ASP A 24 38.19 73.18 3.98
C ASP A 24 38.84 74.47 3.47
N ASP A 25 39.44 74.43 2.30
CA ASP A 25 39.51 75.55 1.35
C ASP A 25 39.81 75.03 -0.06
N ASP A 26 39.20 75.71 -1.03
CA ASP A 26 39.12 75.45 -2.46
C ASP A 26 40.51 75.24 -3.10
N SER A 27 40.99 74.00 -3.06
CA SER A 27 42.26 73.57 -3.66
C SER A 27 41.97 72.41 -4.61
N GLY A 28 42.37 72.56 -5.88
CA GLY A 28 42.27 71.48 -6.85
C GLY A 28 42.87 70.20 -6.26
N ILE A 29 42.22 69.05 -6.47
CA ILE A 29 42.60 67.76 -5.87
C ILE A 29 44.11 67.56 -6.05
N THR A 30 44.92 67.67 -4.98
CA THR A 30 46.39 67.61 -5.08
C THR A 30 46.95 66.21 -4.81
N GLY A 31 46.09 65.22 -4.55
CA GLY A 31 46.49 63.85 -4.21
C GLY A 31 45.53 62.79 -4.74
N PHE A 32 45.73 61.54 -4.32
CA PHE A 32 44.85 60.41 -4.59
C PHE A 32 44.25 59.88 -3.28
N SER A 33 42.94 59.69 -3.24
CA SER A 33 42.24 59.07 -2.09
C SER A 33 41.00 58.29 -2.54
N ILE A 34 40.62 57.31 -1.71
CA ILE A 34 39.38 56.55 -1.80
C ILE A 34 38.60 56.72 -0.49
N ASP A 35 37.27 56.69 -0.57
CA ASP A 35 36.39 56.87 0.59
C ASP A 35 36.20 55.61 1.45
N LYS A 36 36.69 54.45 0.98
CA LYS A 36 36.60 53.15 1.65
C LYS A 36 37.92 52.39 1.58
N GLU A 37 38.34 51.81 2.70
CA GLU A 37 39.54 50.95 2.77
C GLU A 37 39.21 49.45 2.61
N ASP A 38 37.96 49.08 2.91
CA ASP A 38 37.46 47.72 2.72
C ASP A 38 35.97 47.66 2.30
N ILE A 39 35.61 46.55 1.65
CA ILE A 39 34.22 46.14 1.41
C ILE A 39 34.03 44.74 1.98
N THR A 40 33.04 44.56 2.84
CA THR A 40 32.64 43.24 3.35
C THR A 40 31.26 42.85 2.80
N MET A 41 31.14 41.68 2.19
CA MET A 41 29.88 41.20 1.62
C MET A 41 29.56 39.74 1.93
N GLY A 42 28.25 39.44 1.92
CA GLY A 42 27.72 38.09 2.06
C GLY A 42 28.08 37.16 0.91
N ALA A 43 27.82 35.86 1.10
CA ALA A 43 28.11 34.80 0.14
C ALA A 43 27.45 34.98 -1.23
N ASP A 44 26.26 35.60 -1.29
CA ASP A 44 25.55 35.90 -2.53
C ASP A 44 26.26 36.95 -3.41
N GLY A 45 27.20 37.71 -2.84
CA GLY A 45 27.81 38.85 -3.53
C GLY A 45 26.82 40.03 -3.65
N GLY A 46 27.07 40.91 -4.62
CA GLY A 46 26.33 42.17 -4.74
C GLY A 46 27.16 43.29 -5.33
N LYS A 47 26.71 44.53 -5.12
CA LYS A 47 27.38 45.73 -5.61
C LYS A 47 27.56 46.72 -4.47
N ASP A 48 28.67 47.44 -4.48
CA ASP A 48 28.93 48.58 -3.62
C ASP A 48 29.59 49.72 -4.43
N ILE A 49 29.52 50.94 -3.92
CA ILE A 49 30.07 52.14 -4.56
C ILE A 49 31.29 52.62 -3.78
N VAL A 50 32.34 52.98 -4.50
CA VAL A 50 33.57 53.59 -3.96
C VAL A 50 33.82 54.89 -4.71
N THR A 51 34.03 55.96 -3.99
CA THR A 51 34.34 57.27 -4.57
C THR A 51 35.85 57.47 -4.61
N VAL A 52 36.39 57.64 -5.82
CA VAL A 52 37.80 57.94 -6.04
C VAL A 52 37.95 59.44 -6.24
N SER A 53 38.86 60.08 -5.50
CA SER A 53 39.23 61.49 -5.69
C SER A 53 40.71 61.58 -6.07
N SER A 54 40.98 62.01 -7.31
CA SER A 54 42.35 62.08 -7.86
C SER A 54 42.65 63.39 -8.57
N GLY A 55 43.83 63.96 -8.32
CA GLY A 55 44.39 65.11 -9.06
C GLY A 55 44.93 64.79 -10.45
N GLY A 56 45.03 63.51 -10.81
CA GLY A 56 45.57 63.00 -12.07
C GLY A 56 44.80 61.78 -12.60
N GLU A 57 45.20 61.26 -13.76
CA GLU A 57 44.65 60.01 -14.30
C GLU A 57 45.00 58.83 -13.39
N TRP A 58 44.07 57.89 -13.29
CA TRP A 58 44.26 56.65 -12.53
C TRP A 58 43.65 55.46 -13.28
N ALA A 59 44.20 54.28 -13.01
CA ALA A 59 43.65 53.00 -13.44
C ALA A 59 43.40 52.10 -12.23
N VAL A 60 42.50 51.12 -12.36
CA VAL A 60 42.21 50.16 -11.29
C VAL A 60 42.24 48.74 -11.80
N SER A 61 42.74 47.82 -10.98
CA SER A 61 42.68 46.38 -11.23
C SER A 61 42.28 45.62 -9.97
N ALA A 62 41.59 44.50 -10.16
CA ALA A 62 41.28 43.54 -9.09
C ALA A 62 42.26 42.35 -9.16
N SER A 63 42.69 41.85 -8.01
CA SER A 63 43.57 40.68 -7.92
C SER A 63 42.87 39.37 -8.31
N GLU A 64 41.54 39.35 -8.27
CA GLU A 64 40.72 38.16 -8.44
C GLU A 64 39.58 38.40 -9.44
N PRO A 65 39.20 37.40 -10.26
CA PRO A 65 38.22 37.56 -11.33
C PRO A 65 36.76 37.70 -10.85
N TRP A 66 36.47 37.38 -9.58
CA TRP A 66 35.14 37.51 -8.98
C TRP A 66 34.84 38.91 -8.43
N VAL A 67 35.78 39.85 -8.58
CA VAL A 67 35.62 41.27 -8.27
C VAL A 67 35.83 42.08 -9.55
N ASN A 68 34.87 42.92 -9.90
CA ASN A 68 34.93 43.80 -11.05
C ASN A 68 34.63 45.25 -10.66
N ILE A 69 35.29 46.21 -11.30
CA ILE A 69 35.15 47.64 -11.00
C ILE A 69 34.89 48.41 -12.28
N SER A 70 33.91 49.30 -12.24
CA SER A 70 33.57 50.16 -13.37
C SER A 70 33.35 51.61 -12.92
N PRO A 71 33.99 52.60 -13.55
CA PRO A 71 34.95 52.47 -14.66
C PRO A 71 36.32 51.94 -14.20
N ALA A 72 37.09 51.32 -15.12
CA ALA A 72 38.42 50.75 -14.82
C ALA A 72 39.56 51.78 -14.86
N ASN A 73 39.23 53.04 -15.17
CA ASN A 73 40.11 54.20 -15.16
C ASN A 73 39.25 55.46 -15.02
N GLY A 74 39.89 56.57 -14.65
CA GLY A 74 39.20 57.86 -14.52
C GLY A 74 40.13 59.01 -14.20
N PHE A 75 39.52 60.17 -13.97
CA PHE A 75 40.18 61.41 -13.61
C PHE A 75 39.24 62.23 -12.70
N GLY A 76 39.78 62.99 -11.75
CA GLY A 76 38.97 63.80 -10.83
C GLY A 76 38.20 62.95 -9.82
N VAL A 77 37.04 63.45 -9.38
CA VAL A 77 36.11 62.71 -8.52
C VAL A 77 35.28 61.76 -9.40
N THR A 78 35.35 60.45 -9.14
CA THR A 78 34.63 59.42 -9.91
C THR A 78 34.01 58.39 -8.98
N GLU A 79 32.72 58.10 -9.14
CA GLU A 79 32.06 56.97 -8.48
C GLU A 79 32.34 55.68 -9.24
N CYS A 80 32.95 54.71 -8.56
CA CYS A 80 33.25 53.39 -9.08
C CYS A 80 32.29 52.37 -8.49
N THR A 81 31.60 51.60 -9.33
CA THR A 81 30.78 50.46 -8.89
C THR A 81 31.66 49.22 -8.78
N VAL A 82 31.80 48.69 -7.58
CA VAL A 82 32.42 47.39 -7.29
C VAL A 82 31.34 46.31 -7.35
N SER A 83 31.44 45.40 -8.31
CA SER A 83 30.56 44.23 -8.43
C SER A 83 31.30 42.98 -7.99
N ILE A 84 30.70 42.20 -7.10
CA ILE A 84 31.32 41.01 -6.50
C ILE A 84 30.38 39.83 -6.75
N ASP A 85 30.91 38.79 -7.37
CA ASP A 85 30.15 37.58 -7.71
C ASP A 85 29.84 36.73 -6.47
N SER A 86 28.78 35.93 -6.53
CA SER A 86 28.50 34.91 -5.52
C SER A 86 29.69 33.97 -5.35
N THR A 87 30.00 33.63 -4.10
CA THR A 87 31.05 32.64 -3.79
C THR A 87 30.65 31.22 -4.15
N LEU A 88 31.65 30.37 -4.39
CA LEU A 88 31.50 28.93 -4.62
C LEU A 88 32.15 28.10 -3.50
N ILE A 89 32.75 28.75 -2.49
CA ILE A 89 33.52 28.09 -1.43
C ILE A 89 32.86 28.22 -0.06
N ASN A 90 33.20 27.29 0.83
CA ASN A 90 32.90 27.33 2.25
C ASN A 90 34.07 28.03 2.95
N GLY A 91 33.82 29.19 3.54
CA GLY A 91 34.86 30.05 4.15
C GLY A 91 35.06 31.39 3.46
N MET A 92 35.75 32.30 4.15
CA MET A 92 36.00 33.66 3.67
C MET A 92 37.04 33.66 2.55
N ARG A 93 36.78 34.40 1.47
CA ARG A 93 37.77 34.76 0.45
C ARG A 93 38.05 36.25 0.46
N LYS A 94 39.24 36.62 0.03
CA LYS A 94 39.69 38.02 -0.05
C LYS A 94 40.22 38.34 -1.45
N ALA A 95 40.02 39.58 -1.87
CA ALA A 95 40.65 40.14 -3.06
C ALA A 95 41.19 41.53 -2.74
N GLU A 96 42.22 41.95 -3.46
CA GLU A 96 42.76 43.30 -3.39
C GLU A 96 42.34 44.06 -4.64
N ILE A 97 41.87 45.28 -4.44
CA ILE A 97 41.62 46.26 -5.48
C ILE A 97 42.77 47.26 -5.43
N ARG A 98 43.54 47.34 -6.52
CA ARG A 98 44.69 48.24 -6.62
C ARG A 98 44.36 49.41 -7.52
N PHE A 99 44.30 50.60 -6.94
CA PHE A 99 44.22 51.85 -7.67
C PHE A 99 45.62 52.39 -7.95
N ILE A 100 45.89 52.77 -9.19
CA ILE A 100 47.20 53.18 -9.70
C ILE A 100 47.08 54.61 -10.25
N PRO A 101 47.21 55.63 -9.40
CA PRO A 101 47.34 57.02 -9.84
C PRO A 101 48.67 57.26 -10.57
N GLN A 102 48.64 58.05 -11.65
CA GLN A 102 49.83 58.36 -12.44
C GLN A 102 50.84 59.18 -11.61
N GLY A 103 52.06 58.65 -11.46
CA GLY A 103 53.16 59.34 -10.75
C GLY A 103 53.06 59.31 -9.22
N GLN A 104 52.12 58.57 -8.64
CA GLN A 104 51.96 58.39 -7.18
C GLN A 104 52.00 56.90 -6.81
N ALA A 105 52.13 56.61 -5.51
CA ALA A 105 52.09 55.23 -5.02
C ALA A 105 50.68 54.63 -5.18
N SER A 106 50.59 53.32 -5.46
CA SER A 106 49.30 52.65 -5.57
C SER A 106 48.59 52.60 -4.23
N CYS A 107 47.28 52.85 -4.22
CA CYS A 107 46.40 52.62 -3.09
C CYS A 107 45.74 51.24 -3.21
N VAL A 108 45.60 50.51 -2.11
CA VAL A 108 45.02 49.17 -2.09
C VAL A 108 43.82 49.15 -1.15
N MET A 109 42.69 48.67 -1.66
CA MET A 109 41.46 48.41 -0.90
C MET A 109 41.23 46.90 -0.83
N THR A 110 40.72 46.39 0.30
CA THR A 110 40.50 44.95 0.47
C THR A 110 39.02 44.60 0.36
N VAL A 111 38.69 43.57 -0.42
CA VAL A 111 37.34 43.00 -0.46
C VAL A 111 37.32 41.70 0.33
N HIS A 112 36.44 41.61 1.32
CA HIS A 112 36.16 40.40 2.09
C HIS A 112 34.78 39.86 1.70
N GLN A 113 34.73 38.58 1.30
CA GLN A 113 33.46 37.90 1.05
C GLN A 113 33.35 36.64 1.91
N THR A 114 32.25 36.52 2.66
CA THR A 114 31.95 35.30 3.42
C THR A 114 31.60 34.14 2.48
N GLY A 115 31.88 32.90 2.87
CA GLY A 115 31.47 31.69 2.15
C GLY A 115 30.05 31.23 2.48
N TYR A 116 29.52 30.26 1.74
CA TYR A 116 28.32 29.54 2.15
C TYR A 116 28.68 28.50 3.21
N GLY A 117 28.17 28.67 4.43
CA GLY A 117 28.23 27.63 5.47
C GLY A 117 27.47 26.37 5.04
N LYS A 118 27.78 25.23 5.66
CA LYS A 118 27.06 23.98 5.40
C LYS A 118 25.63 24.09 5.92
N MET A 119 24.65 23.87 5.04
CA MET A 119 23.25 24.10 5.37
C MET A 119 22.33 23.10 4.69
N ILE A 120 21.25 22.79 5.40
CA ILE A 120 20.03 22.19 4.86
C ILE A 120 18.89 23.08 5.38
N TYR A 121 18.17 23.71 4.47
CA TYR A 121 17.05 24.59 4.77
C TYR A 121 15.77 23.99 4.21
N ILE A 122 14.75 23.89 5.06
CA ILE A 122 13.42 23.38 4.70
C ILE A 122 12.50 24.59 4.59
N GLU A 123 11.86 24.79 3.44
CA GLU A 123 11.06 25.99 3.19
C GLU A 123 9.85 26.09 4.13
N LYS A 124 9.20 24.95 4.39
CA LYS A 124 8.06 24.80 5.30
C LYS A 124 8.38 23.68 6.29
N PRO A 125 8.88 23.99 7.49
CA PRO A 125 9.29 22.99 8.47
C PRO A 125 8.13 22.34 9.22
N ASP A 126 6.89 22.79 8.98
CA ASP A 126 5.68 22.22 9.56
C ASP A 126 4.68 21.90 8.44
N VAL A 127 4.18 20.67 8.41
CA VAL A 127 3.21 20.18 7.42
C VAL A 127 2.02 19.54 8.13
N GLU A 128 0.82 19.99 7.78
CA GLU A 128 -0.44 19.39 8.23
C GLU A 128 -1.06 18.59 7.06
N ILE A 129 -1.37 17.33 7.30
CA ILE A 129 -2.03 16.44 6.31
C ILE A 129 -3.38 15.93 6.84
N LYS A 130 -4.24 15.54 5.91
CA LYS A 130 -5.57 14.99 6.21
C LYS A 130 -5.46 13.60 6.86
N ALA A 131 -6.52 13.19 7.56
CA ALA A 131 -6.65 11.83 8.06
C ALA A 131 -6.71 10.81 6.90
N SER A 132 -7.41 11.16 5.82
CA SER A 132 -7.61 10.34 4.63
C SER A 132 -7.57 11.16 3.34
N ASP A 133 -7.17 10.51 2.24
CA ASP A 133 -7.32 10.95 0.85
C ASP A 133 -7.25 9.72 -0.07
N THR A 134 -7.59 9.87 -1.37
CA THR A 134 -7.43 8.78 -2.34
C THR A 134 -5.97 8.38 -2.48
N TYR A 135 -5.68 7.11 -2.80
CA TYR A 135 -4.31 6.57 -2.78
C TYR A 135 -3.31 7.47 -3.53
N ASP A 136 -3.67 7.89 -4.74
CA ASP A 136 -2.77 8.69 -5.60
C ASP A 136 -2.53 10.11 -5.06
N ASN A 137 -3.36 10.59 -4.14
CA ASN A 137 -3.22 11.91 -3.49
C ASN A 137 -2.50 11.85 -2.14
N ARG A 138 -2.13 10.67 -1.63
CA ARG A 138 -1.49 10.53 -0.31
C ARG A 138 0.01 10.82 -0.34
N HIS A 139 0.37 12.01 -0.80
CA HIS A 139 1.73 12.49 -0.83
C HIS A 139 1.80 14.02 -0.67
N PHE A 140 2.99 14.53 -0.32
CA PHE A 140 3.29 15.96 -0.36
C PHE A 140 4.77 16.17 -0.75
N ASP A 141 5.06 17.33 -1.33
CA ASP A 141 6.43 17.69 -1.71
C ASP A 141 7.06 18.65 -0.68
N VAL A 142 8.26 18.32 -0.23
CA VAL A 142 9.09 19.14 0.66
C VAL A 142 10.12 19.89 -0.18
N THR A 143 10.08 21.22 -0.17
CA THR A 143 11.13 22.03 -0.80
C THR A 143 12.33 22.14 0.14
N VAL A 144 13.48 21.65 -0.30
CA VAL A 144 14.74 21.67 0.46
C VAL A 144 15.81 22.42 -0.32
N THR A 145 16.49 23.35 0.35
CA THR A 145 17.68 24.05 -0.16
C THR A 145 18.91 23.60 0.61
N THR A 146 19.88 22.99 -0.06
CA THR A 146 21.07 22.42 0.60
C THR A 146 22.34 22.62 -0.22
N ASN A 147 23.50 22.67 0.43
CA ASN A 147 24.82 22.52 -0.19
C ASN A 147 25.61 21.29 0.32
N VAL A 148 24.91 20.38 1.01
CA VAL A 148 25.44 19.11 1.50
C VAL A 148 24.54 17.96 1.07
N ALA A 149 25.16 16.80 0.82
CA ALA A 149 24.40 15.57 0.67
C ALA A 149 23.83 15.16 2.03
N PHE A 150 22.61 14.66 2.08
CA PHE A 150 21.93 14.31 3.32
C PHE A 150 21.22 12.95 3.21
N LYS A 151 20.94 12.36 4.37
CA LYS A 151 20.03 11.24 4.54
C LYS A 151 18.81 11.71 5.34
N MET A 152 17.70 11.00 5.17
CA MET A 152 16.46 11.28 5.88
C MET A 152 16.12 10.12 6.80
N ASN A 153 15.61 10.41 7.98
CA ASN A 153 15.11 9.42 8.91
C ASN A 153 13.87 9.95 9.63
N THR A 154 12.85 9.09 9.76
CA THR A 154 11.62 9.41 10.46
C THR A 154 11.76 9.05 11.94
N GLU A 155 11.31 9.93 12.81
CA GLU A 155 11.09 9.71 14.24
C GLU A 155 9.60 9.91 14.50
N TYR A 156 8.94 8.89 15.04
CA TYR A 156 7.52 8.96 15.40
C TYR A 156 7.37 9.31 16.87
N ASP A 157 6.45 10.23 17.21
CA ASP A 157 6.18 10.57 18.60
C ASP A 157 5.59 9.38 19.37
N VAL A 158 4.79 8.55 18.69
CA VAL A 158 4.32 7.24 19.14
C VAL A 158 4.74 6.21 18.09
N ILE A 159 5.50 5.19 18.49
CA ILE A 159 6.00 4.14 17.59
C ILE A 159 4.79 3.37 17.03
N PRO A 160 4.52 3.44 15.70
CA PRO A 160 3.40 2.73 15.12
C PRO A 160 3.78 1.27 14.83
N GLU A 161 2.79 0.38 14.76
CA GLU A 161 3.01 -1.00 14.29
C GLU A 161 3.43 -1.04 12.82
N LYS A 162 2.93 -0.08 12.03
CA LYS A 162 3.30 0.14 10.62
C LYS A 162 3.68 1.59 10.41
N GLU A 163 4.84 1.82 9.79
CA GLU A 163 5.27 3.15 9.39
C GLU A 163 4.22 3.80 8.47
N TRP A 164 3.85 5.03 8.78
CA TRP A 164 2.83 5.77 8.02
C TRP A 164 3.39 6.88 7.15
N LEU A 165 4.71 7.07 7.15
CA LEU A 165 5.43 7.93 6.21
C LEU A 165 6.40 7.07 5.40
N THR A 166 6.40 7.25 4.09
CA THR A 166 7.36 6.62 3.19
C THR A 166 8.26 7.69 2.58
N LEU A 167 9.57 7.54 2.83
CA LEU A 167 10.61 8.42 2.31
C LEU A 167 11.21 7.84 1.03
N PRO A 168 11.72 8.67 0.11
CA PRO A 168 12.46 8.18 -1.04
C PRO A 168 13.80 7.57 -0.59
N GLU A 169 14.21 6.45 -1.21
CA GLU A 169 15.42 5.72 -0.82
C GLU A 169 16.72 6.55 -0.92
N ASP A 170 16.83 7.41 -1.93
CA ASP A 170 17.97 8.35 -2.06
C ASP A 170 17.51 9.69 -2.66
N PRO A 171 17.21 10.71 -1.83
CA PRO A 171 16.90 12.05 -2.32
C PRO A 171 18.16 12.67 -2.92
N THR A 172 18.28 12.61 -4.24
CA THR A 172 19.44 13.16 -4.94
C THR A 172 19.30 14.66 -5.14
N VAL A 173 20.35 15.40 -4.76
CA VAL A 173 20.52 16.81 -5.08
C VAL A 173 21.81 16.95 -5.88
N ASP A 174 21.70 17.54 -7.07
CA ASP A 174 22.85 17.82 -7.91
C ASP A 174 23.66 19.00 -7.32
N LEU A 175 24.78 18.68 -6.66
CA LEU A 175 25.67 19.62 -5.96
C LEU A 175 26.88 20.02 -6.83
N ASP A 176 26.61 20.41 -8.08
CA ASP A 176 27.57 20.81 -9.12
C ASP A 176 28.24 22.18 -8.92
N ARG A 177 27.81 22.99 -7.94
CA ARG A 177 28.23 24.40 -7.76
C ARG A 177 29.06 24.66 -6.50
N GLY A 178 29.89 23.69 -6.12
CA GLY A 178 30.73 23.80 -4.93
C GLY A 178 29.88 23.95 -3.67
N SER A 179 30.10 25.03 -2.92
CA SER A 179 29.35 25.30 -1.66
C SER A 179 28.06 26.08 -1.88
N ARG A 180 27.72 26.46 -3.11
CA ARG A 180 26.48 27.20 -3.38
C ARG A 180 25.26 26.29 -3.22
N PRO A 181 24.26 26.66 -2.39
CA PRO A 181 23.08 25.82 -2.19
C PRO A 181 22.24 25.61 -3.44
N ARG A 182 21.57 24.46 -3.48
CA ARG A 182 20.69 24.00 -4.55
C ARG A 182 19.34 23.65 -3.95
N THR A 183 18.27 23.99 -4.67
CA THR A 183 16.90 23.70 -4.25
C THR A 183 16.37 22.49 -5.01
N THR A 184 15.75 21.56 -4.28
CA THR A 184 15.05 20.40 -4.83
C THR A 184 13.67 20.23 -4.17
N LYS A 185 12.82 19.39 -4.76
CA LYS A 185 11.58 18.92 -4.15
C LYS A 185 11.70 17.43 -3.85
N ILE A 186 11.32 17.06 -2.64
CA ILE A 186 11.36 15.67 -2.16
C ILE A 186 9.93 15.25 -1.88
N ARG A 187 9.47 14.19 -2.56
CA ARG A 187 8.14 13.65 -2.32
C ARG A 187 8.15 12.72 -1.11
N VAL A 188 7.21 12.93 -0.20
CA VAL A 188 6.94 12.06 0.95
C VAL A 188 5.54 11.50 0.78
N GLU A 189 5.40 10.18 0.84
CA GLU A 189 4.10 9.50 0.79
C GLU A 189 3.62 9.17 2.20
N TRP A 190 2.31 9.03 2.38
CA TRP A 190 1.72 8.77 3.69
C TRP A 190 0.54 7.79 3.63
N THR A 191 0.28 7.10 4.75
CA THR A 191 -0.89 6.21 4.90
C THR A 191 -1.99 6.89 5.71
N MET A 192 -3.24 6.45 5.55
CA MET A 192 -4.37 7.01 6.29
C MET A 192 -4.15 6.91 7.80
N ASN A 193 -4.60 7.91 8.56
CA ASN A 193 -4.66 7.85 10.01
C ASN A 193 -6.03 7.35 10.44
N PRO A 194 -6.14 6.12 10.93
CA PRO A 194 -7.43 5.57 11.27
C PRO A 194 -7.78 5.76 12.75
N ASP A 195 -6.86 6.34 13.52
CA ASP A 195 -7.03 6.64 14.93
C ASP A 195 -7.82 7.92 15.15
N PHE A 196 -8.43 8.02 16.34
CA PHE A 196 -9.20 9.18 16.77
C PHE A 196 -8.34 10.32 17.31
N ASP A 197 -7.03 10.10 17.35
CA ASP A 197 -6.04 11.05 17.80
C ASP A 197 -5.19 11.55 16.64
N ILE A 198 -4.76 12.81 16.75
CA ILE A 198 -3.76 13.36 15.85
C ILE A 198 -2.46 12.59 16.09
N ARG A 199 -1.80 12.17 15.01
CA ARG A 199 -0.47 11.56 15.09
C ARG A 199 0.59 12.46 14.47
N THR A 200 1.79 12.38 15.01
CA THR A 200 2.88 13.29 14.68
C THR A 200 4.19 12.53 14.46
N ALA A 201 4.99 13.03 13.54
CA ALA A 201 6.32 12.53 13.26
C ALA A 201 7.26 13.67 12.89
N LYS A 202 8.56 13.42 13.02
CA LYS A 202 9.63 14.31 12.59
C LYS A 202 10.50 13.61 11.57
N ILE A 203 10.77 14.27 10.45
CA ILE A 203 11.77 13.81 9.49
C ILE A 203 13.03 14.63 9.72
N HIS A 204 14.11 13.95 10.11
CA HIS A 204 15.42 14.55 10.30
C HIS A 204 16.22 14.47 9.01
N PHE A 205 16.78 15.61 8.60
CA PHE A 205 17.71 15.71 7.49
C PHE A 205 19.12 15.83 8.02
N THR A 206 19.87 14.73 7.94
CA THR A 206 21.23 14.65 8.50
C THR A 206 22.26 14.62 7.38
N PRO A 207 23.34 15.42 7.42
CA PRO A 207 24.41 15.34 6.44
C PRO A 207 24.98 13.92 6.33
N LYS A 208 25.27 13.45 5.11
CA LYS A 208 25.92 12.14 4.88
C LYS A 208 27.35 12.15 5.39
N ASN A 209 28.04 13.29 5.25
CA ASN A 209 29.39 13.50 5.79
C ASN A 209 29.29 14.08 7.21
N THR A 210 29.91 13.42 8.18
CA THR A 210 29.90 13.83 9.59
C THR A 210 30.66 15.11 9.87
N GLU A 211 31.58 15.51 8.98
CA GLU A 211 32.32 16.78 9.10
C GLU A 211 31.47 17.99 8.68
N ASP A 212 30.38 17.77 7.93
CA ASP A 212 29.47 18.83 7.53
C ASP A 212 28.56 19.21 8.71
N LYS A 213 28.99 20.19 9.51
CA LYS A 213 28.21 20.69 10.65
C LYS A 213 27.19 21.74 10.22
N LEU A 214 25.92 21.44 10.45
CA LEU A 214 24.84 22.41 10.28
C LEU A 214 24.80 23.39 11.46
N GLU A 215 24.49 24.65 11.20
CA GLU A 215 24.27 25.64 12.27
C GLU A 215 23.03 25.34 13.11
N GLN A 216 22.00 24.76 12.48
CA GLN A 216 20.76 24.34 13.12
C GLN A 216 20.35 22.97 12.58
N PRO A 217 19.73 22.11 13.41
CA PRO A 217 19.14 20.86 12.94
C PRO A 217 18.08 21.14 11.86
N ALA A 218 18.13 20.38 10.77
CA ALA A 218 17.12 20.44 9.73
C ALA A 218 16.07 19.36 10.00
N VAL A 219 14.95 19.78 10.57
CA VAL A 219 13.85 18.89 10.99
C VAL A 219 12.54 19.39 10.41
N LEU A 220 11.79 18.47 9.82
CA LEU A 220 10.41 18.69 9.35
C LEU A 220 9.45 18.02 10.32
N THR A 221 8.47 18.76 10.84
CA THR A 221 7.39 18.22 11.68
C THR A 221 6.16 17.97 10.83
N ILE A 222 5.57 16.79 10.97
CA ILE A 222 4.36 16.37 10.27
C ILE A 222 3.28 16.10 11.31
N SER A 223 2.11 16.69 11.11
CA SER A 223 0.90 16.41 11.89
C SER A 223 -0.20 15.89 10.98
N GLN A 224 -0.70 14.70 11.28
CA GLN A 224 -1.80 14.09 10.55
C GLN A 224 -3.09 14.13 11.37
N LYS A 225 -4.16 14.66 10.77
CA LYS A 225 -5.47 14.74 11.43
C LYS A 225 -5.99 13.38 11.87
N ALA A 226 -6.79 13.40 12.93
CA ALA A 226 -7.54 12.25 13.41
C ALA A 226 -8.69 11.86 12.45
N SER A 227 -9.01 10.58 12.41
CA SER A 227 -10.28 10.10 11.87
C SER A 227 -11.45 10.42 12.81
N PRO A 228 -12.69 10.53 12.29
CA PRO A 228 -13.88 10.70 13.12
C PRO A 228 -14.02 9.59 14.16
N ARG A 229 -14.41 9.94 15.39
CA ARG A 229 -14.65 8.96 16.44
C ARG A 229 -15.90 8.13 16.14
N ILE A 230 -15.75 6.81 16.14
CA ILE A 230 -16.84 5.87 15.93
C ILE A 230 -17.26 5.29 17.29
N GLU A 231 -18.54 5.46 17.62
CA GLU A 231 -19.13 4.97 18.88
C GLU A 231 -19.86 3.64 18.66
N ASP A 232 -20.01 2.83 19.71
CA ASP A 232 -20.78 1.58 19.63
C ASP A 232 -22.29 1.84 19.71
N ASN A 233 -22.83 2.46 18.67
CA ASN A 233 -24.26 2.75 18.51
C ASN A 233 -24.64 2.87 17.02
N ARG A 234 -25.92 3.11 16.74
CA ARG A 234 -26.44 3.21 15.35
C ARG A 234 -25.80 4.34 14.55
N SER A 235 -25.47 5.45 15.20
CA SER A 235 -24.79 6.58 14.55
C SER A 235 -23.35 6.21 14.21
N GLY A 236 -22.66 5.52 15.11
CA GLY A 236 -21.34 5.00 14.85
C GLY A 236 -21.31 3.96 13.74
N ASP A 237 -22.28 3.04 13.68
CA ASP A 237 -22.42 2.12 12.53
C ASP A 237 -22.50 2.89 11.21
N SER A 238 -23.36 3.91 11.14
CA SER A 238 -23.50 4.73 9.91
C SER A 238 -22.19 5.44 9.54
N LEU A 239 -21.45 5.94 10.54
CA LEU A 239 -20.16 6.58 10.34
C LEU A 239 -19.07 5.58 9.91
N ALA A 240 -19.08 4.37 10.46
CA ALA A 240 -18.18 3.29 10.06
C ALA A 240 -18.42 2.94 8.59
N LEU A 241 -19.68 2.72 8.19
CA LEU A 241 -20.05 2.43 6.80
C LEU A 241 -19.60 3.54 5.85
N LEU A 242 -19.82 4.80 6.19
CA LEU A 242 -19.41 5.95 5.37
C LEU A 242 -17.89 6.09 5.28
N THR A 243 -17.17 5.84 6.38
CA THR A 243 -15.70 5.87 6.40
C THR A 243 -15.12 4.74 5.56
N ILE A 244 -15.65 3.51 5.69
CA ILE A 244 -15.24 2.37 4.84
C ILE A 244 -15.50 2.70 3.37
N ARG A 245 -16.66 3.27 3.05
CA ARG A 245 -16.99 3.72 1.69
C ARG A 245 -15.95 4.68 1.13
N GLU A 246 -15.55 5.69 1.89
CA GLU A 246 -14.53 6.67 1.48
C GLU A 246 -13.17 5.99 1.24
N ARG A 247 -12.74 5.14 2.17
CA ARG A 247 -11.42 4.47 2.11
C ARG A 247 -11.29 3.48 0.96
N LEU A 248 -12.40 2.83 0.63
CA LEU A 248 -12.48 1.89 -0.48
C LEU A 248 -12.85 2.57 -1.80
N GLU A 249 -13.01 3.90 -1.80
CA GLU A 249 -13.37 4.72 -2.97
C GLU A 249 -14.67 4.23 -3.66
N ILE A 250 -15.66 3.84 -2.86
CA ILE A 250 -16.91 3.25 -3.35
C ILE A 250 -17.90 4.35 -3.76
N GLY A 251 -18.31 4.33 -5.03
CA GLY A 251 -19.33 5.22 -5.59
C GLY A 251 -20.75 4.71 -5.40
N ASN A 252 -21.28 4.68 -4.17
CA ASN A 252 -22.68 4.33 -3.88
C ASN A 252 -23.56 5.56 -3.60
N ASN A 253 -24.88 5.35 -3.58
CA ASN A 253 -25.88 6.41 -3.39
C ASN A 253 -26.32 6.59 -1.92
N TRP A 254 -25.54 6.10 -0.94
CA TRP A 254 -25.92 6.27 0.46
C TRP A 254 -25.97 7.75 0.84
N ASN A 255 -27.15 8.18 1.28
CA ASN A 255 -27.41 9.53 1.75
C ASN A 255 -27.27 9.58 3.28
N PRO A 256 -26.26 10.29 3.84
CA PRO A 256 -26.08 10.44 5.28
C PRO A 256 -27.26 11.12 6.01
N GLY A 257 -28.13 11.83 5.28
CA GLY A 257 -29.34 12.44 5.82
C GLY A 257 -30.52 11.46 5.98
N GLU A 258 -30.40 10.24 5.47
CA GLU A 258 -31.44 9.21 5.52
C GLU A 258 -31.11 8.08 6.49
N ASN A 259 -32.13 7.33 6.89
CA ASN A 259 -31.95 6.16 7.72
C ASN A 259 -31.24 5.04 6.93
N MET A 260 -30.27 4.35 7.55
CA MET A 260 -29.53 3.24 6.93
C MET A 260 -30.40 2.12 6.36
N ARG A 261 -31.67 1.97 6.79
CA ARG A 261 -32.60 0.99 6.18
C ARG A 261 -32.92 1.27 4.70
N TYR A 262 -32.67 2.48 4.24
CA TYR A 262 -32.85 2.88 2.84
C TYR A 262 -31.53 2.86 2.06
N TRP A 263 -30.43 2.47 2.71
CA TRP A 263 -29.13 2.36 2.08
C TRP A 263 -29.03 1.00 1.39
N ASP A 264 -28.84 1.01 0.07
CA ASP A 264 -28.70 -0.22 -0.71
C ASP A 264 -27.62 -1.12 -0.12
N ASN A 265 -27.89 -2.43 -0.10
CA ASN A 265 -27.00 -3.46 0.43
C ASN A 265 -26.69 -3.35 1.94
N VAL A 266 -27.49 -2.62 2.72
CA VAL A 266 -27.42 -2.60 4.18
C VAL A 266 -28.68 -3.25 4.75
N VAL A 267 -28.50 -4.24 5.61
CA VAL A 267 -29.58 -4.87 6.39
C VAL A 267 -29.33 -4.58 7.86
N LEU A 268 -30.37 -4.13 8.55
CA LEU A 268 -30.33 -3.86 9.98
C LEU A 268 -31.01 -4.99 10.76
N TRP A 269 -30.64 -5.14 12.01
CA TRP A 269 -31.37 -6.01 12.95
C TRP A 269 -32.79 -5.47 13.21
N GLU A 270 -33.78 -6.34 13.15
CA GLU A 270 -35.19 -6.03 13.43
C GLU A 270 -35.72 -6.79 14.66
N GLU A 271 -36.83 -6.29 15.22
CA GLU A 271 -37.50 -6.97 16.32
C GLU A 271 -38.10 -8.30 15.84
N GLY A 272 -37.72 -9.40 16.50
CA GLY A 272 -38.18 -10.75 16.14
C GLY A 272 -37.23 -11.53 15.23
N ASP A 273 -36.11 -10.94 14.80
CA ASP A 273 -35.09 -11.66 14.05
C ASP A 273 -34.58 -12.89 14.83
N GLU A 274 -34.50 -14.03 14.13
CA GLU A 274 -33.90 -15.24 14.69
C GLU A 274 -32.42 -14.98 14.99
N GLY A 275 -32.00 -15.32 16.21
CA GLY A 275 -30.62 -15.12 16.65
C GLY A 275 -30.25 -13.67 16.98
N LEU A 276 -31.23 -12.76 17.09
CA LEU A 276 -31.01 -11.37 17.52
C LEU A 276 -30.09 -11.33 18.77
N PRO A 277 -28.93 -10.66 18.69
CA PRO A 277 -27.98 -10.59 19.80
C PRO A 277 -28.62 -10.06 21.08
N LYS A 278 -28.23 -10.68 22.21
CA LYS A 278 -28.64 -10.19 23.54
C LYS A 278 -27.86 -8.92 23.85
N GLY A 279 -28.55 -7.78 24.00
CA GLY A 279 -27.95 -6.51 24.35
C GLY A 279 -28.95 -5.36 24.27
N GLU A 280 -28.62 -4.24 24.90
CA GLU A 280 -29.38 -3.00 24.71
C GLU A 280 -29.10 -2.43 23.30
N ASN A 281 -30.13 -1.86 22.67
CA ASN A 281 -30.00 -1.09 21.41
C ASN A 281 -29.43 -1.85 20.20
N VAL A 282 -29.60 -3.18 20.13
CA VAL A 282 -29.19 -3.99 18.95
C VAL A 282 -30.12 -3.75 17.76
N VAL A 283 -31.41 -3.51 17.99
CA VAL A 283 -32.38 -3.22 16.92
C VAL A 283 -31.97 -1.95 16.18
N GLY A 284 -31.86 -2.05 14.87
CA GLY A 284 -31.40 -0.98 13.99
C GLY A 284 -29.88 -0.83 13.88
N ARG A 285 -29.09 -1.76 14.46
CA ARG A 285 -27.64 -1.93 14.19
C ARG A 285 -27.43 -2.73 12.91
N VAL A 286 -26.26 -2.61 12.30
CA VAL A 286 -25.92 -3.31 11.06
C VAL A 286 -25.83 -4.82 11.29
N ARG A 287 -26.68 -5.58 10.58
CA ARG A 287 -26.69 -7.04 10.55
C ARG A 287 -25.93 -7.59 9.35
N SER A 288 -26.10 -6.97 8.18
CA SER A 288 -25.37 -7.33 6.97
C SER A 288 -25.05 -6.10 6.14
N VAL A 289 -23.89 -6.10 5.50
CA VAL A 289 -23.53 -5.07 4.53
C VAL A 289 -22.67 -5.62 3.40
N SER A 290 -22.92 -5.14 2.18
CA SER A 290 -22.09 -5.41 1.01
C SER A 290 -21.52 -4.12 0.40
N PHE A 291 -20.19 -4.12 0.28
CA PHE A 291 -19.37 -3.09 -0.34
C PHE A 291 -18.97 -3.57 -1.75
N ASN A 292 -19.47 -2.89 -2.77
CA ASN A 292 -19.29 -3.26 -4.17
C ASN A 292 -18.54 -2.16 -4.94
N MET A 293 -17.86 -2.52 -6.03
CA MET A 293 -17.17 -1.57 -6.92
C MET A 293 -16.09 -0.76 -6.19
N ILE A 294 -15.17 -1.49 -5.58
CA ILE A 294 -14.07 -0.98 -4.77
C ILE A 294 -12.93 -0.50 -5.69
N ASN A 295 -12.18 0.51 -5.24
CA ASN A 295 -10.92 0.91 -5.84
C ASN A 295 -9.87 1.14 -4.75
N THR A 296 -9.12 0.08 -4.42
CA THR A 296 -8.06 0.17 -3.38
C THR A 296 -6.87 -0.72 -3.67
N LYS A 297 -5.71 -0.37 -3.12
CA LYS A 297 -4.50 -1.22 -3.08
C LYS A 297 -4.24 -1.79 -1.67
N GLU A 298 -5.16 -1.56 -0.74
CA GLU A 298 -5.00 -1.88 0.68
C GLU A 298 -5.98 -2.97 1.13
N SER A 299 -5.72 -3.53 2.31
CA SER A 299 -6.64 -4.47 2.98
C SER A 299 -8.00 -3.83 3.26
N VAL A 300 -8.94 -4.65 3.74
CA VAL A 300 -10.19 -4.17 4.34
C VAL A 300 -9.87 -3.15 5.46
N PRO A 301 -10.55 -1.99 5.52
CA PRO A 301 -10.21 -0.97 6.51
C PRO A 301 -10.60 -1.35 7.94
N GLN A 302 -9.82 -0.91 8.93
CA GLN A 302 -10.05 -1.20 10.35
C GLN A 302 -11.41 -0.78 10.91
N GLU A 303 -12.13 0.14 10.24
CA GLU A 303 -13.45 0.59 10.68
C GLU A 303 -14.47 -0.55 10.76
N VAL A 304 -14.21 -1.67 10.09
CA VAL A 304 -15.03 -2.87 10.23
C VAL A 304 -15.15 -3.32 11.68
N HIS A 305 -14.15 -3.07 12.54
CA HIS A 305 -14.19 -3.38 13.97
C HIS A 305 -15.41 -2.79 14.69
N TYR A 306 -15.92 -1.65 14.20
CA TYR A 306 -17.06 -0.96 14.80
C TYR A 306 -18.42 -1.49 14.34
N LEU A 307 -18.46 -2.43 13.37
CA LEU A 307 -19.68 -3.14 12.98
C LEU A 307 -19.95 -4.30 13.95
N THR A 308 -20.15 -3.97 15.22
CA THR A 308 -20.07 -4.90 16.36
C THR A 308 -21.03 -6.10 16.28
N TYR A 309 -22.17 -5.95 15.59
CA TYR A 309 -23.23 -6.97 15.49
C TYR A 309 -23.41 -7.55 14.07
N VAL A 310 -22.45 -7.35 13.18
CA VAL A 310 -22.52 -7.85 11.79
C VAL A 310 -22.46 -9.38 11.73
N GLU A 311 -23.42 -9.99 11.03
CA GLU A 311 -23.45 -11.43 10.72
C GLU A 311 -22.90 -11.75 9.33
N SER A 312 -23.05 -10.82 8.38
CA SER A 312 -22.60 -11.02 7.00
C SER A 312 -21.92 -9.77 6.44
N LEU A 313 -20.69 -9.95 5.98
CA LEU A 313 -19.86 -8.87 5.46
C LEU A 313 -19.32 -9.25 4.08
N THR A 314 -19.55 -8.38 3.10
CA THR A 314 -19.12 -8.60 1.71
C THR A 314 -18.28 -7.44 1.20
N PHE A 315 -17.14 -7.76 0.60
CA PHE A 315 -16.32 -6.88 -0.22
C PHE A 315 -16.18 -7.53 -1.60
N PHE A 316 -16.74 -6.88 -2.62
CA PHE A 316 -16.82 -7.47 -3.96
C PHE A 316 -16.40 -6.50 -5.06
N GLY A 317 -15.52 -6.98 -5.94
CA GLY A 317 -15.16 -6.30 -7.18
C GLY A 317 -14.28 -5.08 -6.96
N ASN A 318 -12.96 -5.28 -6.98
CA ASN A 318 -11.96 -4.22 -6.95
C ASN A 318 -11.49 -3.89 -8.37
N SER A 319 -11.18 -2.63 -8.66
CA SER A 319 -10.62 -2.20 -9.94
C SER A 319 -9.33 -2.98 -10.25
N ASN A 320 -9.13 -3.50 -11.46
CA ASN A 320 -7.87 -4.19 -11.83
C ASN A 320 -7.43 -5.33 -10.87
N THR A 321 -8.37 -6.14 -10.36
CA THR A 321 -8.11 -7.26 -9.42
C THR A 321 -6.85 -8.05 -9.74
N ALA A 322 -6.67 -8.47 -10.99
CA ALA A 322 -5.57 -9.36 -11.42
C ALA A 322 -4.16 -8.74 -11.24
N THR A 323 -4.06 -7.41 -11.20
CA THR A 323 -2.77 -6.70 -11.04
C THR A 323 -2.41 -6.41 -9.58
N LYS A 324 -3.22 -6.87 -8.62
CA LYS A 324 -3.03 -6.60 -7.19
C LYS A 324 -2.47 -7.81 -6.45
N SER A 325 -1.82 -7.54 -5.33
CA SER A 325 -1.29 -8.54 -4.40
C SER A 325 -1.56 -8.06 -2.98
N ILE A 326 -2.82 -8.15 -2.56
CA ILE A 326 -3.28 -7.67 -1.25
C ILE A 326 -3.28 -8.84 -0.25
N THR A 327 -2.88 -8.57 0.98
CA THR A 327 -3.11 -9.49 2.11
C THR A 327 -4.38 -9.06 2.83
N LEU A 328 -5.30 -9.98 3.08
CA LEU A 328 -6.41 -9.73 4.00
C LEU A 328 -5.87 -9.74 5.43
N GLU A 329 -5.80 -8.56 6.04
CA GLU A 329 -5.27 -8.35 7.38
C GLU A 329 -6.31 -8.66 8.47
N ASP A 330 -5.93 -8.40 9.72
CA ASP A 330 -6.61 -8.91 10.91
C ASP A 330 -7.95 -8.24 11.22
N ASP A 331 -8.30 -7.15 10.53
CA ASP A 331 -9.39 -6.25 10.93
C ASP A 331 -10.77 -6.93 11.03
N VAL A 332 -11.00 -7.99 10.26
CA VAL A 332 -12.26 -8.75 10.30
C VAL A 332 -12.29 -9.80 11.42
N CYS A 333 -11.14 -10.14 12.01
CA CYS A 333 -10.98 -11.31 12.89
C CYS A 333 -11.66 -11.13 14.26
N GLY A 334 -11.83 -9.89 14.71
CA GLY A 334 -12.48 -9.55 15.98
C GLY A 334 -14.02 -9.56 15.97
N LEU A 335 -14.65 -9.80 14.82
CA LEU A 335 -16.10 -9.66 14.63
C LEU A 335 -16.88 -10.84 15.26
N LYS A 336 -17.40 -10.62 16.46
CA LYS A 336 -18.01 -11.65 17.33
C LYS A 336 -19.22 -12.37 16.75
N TYR A 337 -19.97 -11.73 15.86
CA TYR A 337 -21.21 -12.28 15.30
C TYR A 337 -21.07 -12.70 13.83
N LEU A 338 -19.89 -12.54 13.23
CA LEU A 338 -19.69 -12.78 11.80
C LEU A 338 -19.82 -14.27 11.46
N LYS A 339 -20.84 -14.60 10.67
CA LYS A 339 -21.12 -15.96 10.16
C LYS A 339 -20.79 -16.11 8.69
N SER A 340 -20.79 -15.03 7.92
CA SER A 340 -20.55 -15.05 6.48
C SER A 340 -19.57 -13.95 6.09
N LEU A 341 -18.44 -14.34 5.52
CA LEU A 341 -17.43 -13.43 4.99
C LEU A 341 -17.23 -13.70 3.50
N THR A 342 -17.44 -12.65 2.69
CA THR A 342 -17.11 -12.65 1.27
C THR A 342 -16.08 -11.56 1.00
N VAL A 343 -14.91 -11.95 0.51
CA VAL A 343 -13.90 -11.02 -0.02
C VAL A 343 -13.53 -11.53 -1.40
N SER A 344 -14.33 -11.14 -2.40
CA SER A 344 -14.28 -11.72 -3.75
C SER A 344 -13.91 -10.68 -4.79
N ALA A 345 -13.15 -11.08 -5.81
CA ALA A 345 -12.62 -10.17 -6.83
C ALA A 345 -11.87 -8.95 -6.23
N TYR A 346 -11.27 -9.11 -5.05
CA TYR A 346 -10.65 -8.03 -4.30
C TYR A 346 -9.16 -7.82 -4.66
N GLY A 347 -8.50 -8.91 -5.08
CA GLY A 347 -7.08 -8.93 -5.45
C GLY A 347 -6.21 -9.54 -4.36
N LEU A 348 -6.80 -10.39 -3.52
CA LEU A 348 -6.09 -11.07 -2.44
C LEU A 348 -5.09 -12.08 -2.99
N SER A 349 -3.88 -12.09 -2.42
CA SER A 349 -2.88 -13.13 -2.66
C SER A 349 -2.49 -13.88 -1.39
N ALA A 350 -2.87 -13.35 -0.23
CA ALA A 350 -2.67 -13.94 1.08
C ALA A 350 -3.78 -13.52 2.06
N ILE A 351 -3.91 -14.26 3.15
CA ILE A 351 -4.76 -13.93 4.29
C ILE A 351 -3.92 -14.07 5.56
N ALA A 352 -4.22 -13.26 6.56
CA ALA A 352 -3.53 -13.34 7.84
C ALA A 352 -3.94 -14.59 8.64
N ASP A 353 -2.99 -15.11 9.42
CA ASP A 353 -3.21 -16.31 10.23
C ASP A 353 -4.29 -16.12 11.31
N ASN A 354 -4.51 -14.89 11.77
CA ASN A 354 -5.50 -14.55 12.78
C ASN A 354 -6.95 -14.75 12.33
N LEU A 355 -7.21 -14.99 11.03
CA LEU A 355 -8.56 -15.31 10.54
C LEU A 355 -9.16 -16.55 11.23
N VAL A 356 -8.31 -17.44 11.78
CA VAL A 356 -8.74 -18.60 12.60
C VAL A 356 -9.57 -18.21 13.83
N GLN A 357 -9.49 -16.95 14.30
CA GLN A 357 -10.32 -16.46 15.41
C GLN A 357 -11.82 -16.44 15.08
N LEU A 358 -12.18 -16.49 13.80
CA LEU A 358 -13.56 -16.64 13.33
C LEU A 358 -14.01 -18.10 13.24
N GLY A 359 -13.13 -19.06 13.49
CA GLY A 359 -13.35 -20.49 13.25
C GLY A 359 -14.54 -21.13 13.97
N ASP A 360 -14.83 -20.66 15.19
CA ASP A 360 -15.90 -21.16 16.06
C ASP A 360 -17.30 -20.64 15.67
N ARG A 361 -17.39 -19.73 14.70
CA ARG A 361 -18.62 -19.02 14.32
C ARG A 361 -18.84 -18.88 12.81
N LEU A 362 -17.79 -18.85 12.00
CA LEU A 362 -17.89 -18.63 10.56
C LEU A 362 -18.48 -19.86 9.87
N GLU A 363 -19.56 -19.66 9.15
CA GLU A 363 -20.31 -20.69 8.43
C GLU A 363 -20.06 -20.64 6.92
N THR A 364 -19.75 -19.45 6.37
CA THR A 364 -19.47 -19.24 4.95
C THR A 364 -18.22 -18.39 4.76
N LEU A 365 -17.31 -18.87 3.91
CA LEU A 365 -16.11 -18.16 3.48
C LEU A 365 -16.04 -18.17 1.94
N ASP A 366 -16.19 -16.99 1.34
CA ASP A 366 -16.04 -16.79 -0.10
C ASP A 366 -14.82 -15.92 -0.40
N LEU A 367 -13.82 -16.56 -1.02
CA LEU A 367 -12.56 -15.98 -1.46
C LEU A 367 -12.41 -16.10 -2.99
N SER A 368 -13.52 -16.20 -3.72
CA SER A 368 -13.53 -16.36 -5.17
C SER A 368 -12.92 -15.18 -5.92
N SER A 369 -12.46 -15.42 -7.14
CA SER A 369 -11.96 -14.42 -8.07
C SER A 369 -10.77 -13.60 -7.55
N ASN A 370 -9.99 -14.14 -6.61
CA ASN A 370 -8.76 -13.52 -6.13
C ASN A 370 -7.52 -14.11 -6.83
N ASN A 371 -6.35 -13.89 -6.26
CA ASN A 371 -5.05 -14.14 -6.86
C ASN A 371 -4.16 -15.07 -6.00
N PHE A 372 -4.77 -15.92 -5.18
CA PHE A 372 -4.04 -16.89 -4.35
C PHE A 372 -3.27 -17.88 -5.24
N ASN A 373 -2.00 -18.14 -4.92
CA ASN A 373 -1.22 -19.18 -5.61
C ASN A 373 -1.46 -20.59 -5.06
N SER A 374 -1.92 -20.68 -3.82
CA SER A 374 -2.26 -21.92 -3.11
C SER A 374 -3.48 -21.67 -2.22
N VAL A 375 -4.15 -22.74 -1.78
CA VAL A 375 -5.19 -22.60 -0.74
C VAL A 375 -4.47 -22.20 0.56
N PRO A 376 -4.85 -21.08 1.21
CA PRO A 376 -4.23 -20.68 2.46
C PRO A 376 -4.21 -21.81 3.49
N SER A 377 -3.06 -22.04 4.12
CA SER A 377 -2.81 -23.19 5.01
C SER A 377 -3.74 -23.21 6.21
N ILE A 378 -4.17 -22.04 6.70
CA ILE A 378 -5.09 -21.93 7.83
C ILE A 378 -6.51 -22.40 7.52
N ILE A 379 -6.92 -22.52 6.26
CA ILE A 379 -8.26 -22.97 5.88
C ILE A 379 -8.31 -24.49 6.03
N THR A 380 -8.61 -24.96 7.24
CA THR A 380 -8.73 -26.38 7.61
C THR A 380 -9.99 -26.63 8.43
N LYS A 381 -10.42 -27.89 8.51
CA LYS A 381 -11.57 -28.29 9.33
C LYS A 381 -11.35 -28.08 10.83
N GLU A 382 -10.10 -28.20 11.27
CA GLU A 382 -9.71 -27.98 12.67
C GLU A 382 -9.82 -26.50 13.04
N ASN A 383 -9.38 -25.62 12.14
CA ASN A 383 -9.44 -24.18 12.35
C ASN A 383 -10.85 -23.62 12.14
N PHE A 384 -11.65 -24.22 11.27
CA PHE A 384 -13.00 -23.72 10.93
C PHE A 384 -14.09 -24.81 11.10
N PRO A 385 -14.31 -25.32 12.32
CA PRO A 385 -15.22 -26.44 12.58
C PRO A 385 -16.70 -26.16 12.28
N LYS A 386 -17.11 -24.88 12.16
CA LYS A 386 -18.48 -24.47 11.83
C LYS A 386 -18.70 -24.17 10.35
N LEU A 387 -17.64 -24.17 9.55
CA LEU A 387 -17.73 -23.81 8.14
C LEU A 387 -18.55 -24.86 7.37
N LYS A 388 -19.53 -24.38 6.61
CA LYS A 388 -20.40 -25.18 5.74
C LYS A 388 -20.13 -24.88 4.28
N SER A 389 -19.74 -23.66 3.95
CA SER A 389 -19.49 -23.24 2.57
C SER A 389 -18.10 -22.62 2.41
N LEU A 390 -17.31 -23.18 1.48
CA LEU A 390 -16.02 -22.66 1.06
C LEU A 390 -16.02 -22.45 -0.46
N ASN A 391 -15.91 -21.18 -0.87
CA ASN A 391 -15.83 -20.80 -2.28
C ASN A 391 -14.46 -20.23 -2.63
N LEU A 392 -13.76 -20.91 -3.54
CA LEU A 392 -12.44 -20.58 -4.06
C LEU A 392 -12.44 -20.55 -5.60
N ILE A 393 -13.60 -20.33 -6.22
CA ILE A 393 -13.73 -20.28 -7.68
C ILE A 393 -12.82 -19.22 -8.27
N GLY A 394 -12.20 -19.51 -9.41
CA GLY A 394 -11.66 -18.46 -10.28
C GLY A 394 -10.47 -17.71 -9.71
N ASN A 395 -9.68 -18.33 -8.83
CA ASN A 395 -8.46 -17.73 -8.31
C ASN A 395 -7.37 -17.71 -9.38
N ARG A 396 -7.39 -16.71 -10.26
CA ARG A 396 -6.54 -16.62 -11.45
C ARG A 396 -6.00 -15.22 -11.64
N ARG A 397 -4.69 -15.11 -11.89
CA ARG A 397 -4.04 -13.88 -12.36
C ARG A 397 -3.92 -13.82 -13.88
N SER A 398 -3.95 -14.99 -14.53
CA SER A 398 -3.71 -15.15 -15.97
C SER A 398 -4.83 -15.93 -16.63
N VAL A 399 -5.06 -15.69 -17.92
CA VAL A 399 -5.98 -16.49 -18.74
C VAL A 399 -5.15 -17.37 -19.65
N ILE A 400 -4.87 -18.60 -19.20
CA ILE A 400 -4.08 -19.58 -19.95
C ILE A 400 -4.78 -20.94 -20.01
N SER A 401 -4.50 -21.68 -21.08
CA SER A 401 -4.98 -23.05 -21.30
C SER A 401 -3.83 -24.05 -21.43
N ASP A 402 -2.58 -23.64 -21.22
CA ASP A 402 -1.40 -24.49 -21.32
C ASP A 402 -0.47 -24.25 -20.13
N LEU A 403 -0.33 -25.26 -19.27
CA LEU A 403 0.39 -25.16 -18.00
C LEU A 403 1.86 -25.57 -18.08
N ARG A 404 2.40 -25.92 -19.26
CA ARG A 404 3.81 -26.30 -19.40
C ARG A 404 4.80 -25.23 -18.92
N ASN A 405 4.38 -23.97 -18.99
CA ASN A 405 5.17 -22.82 -18.52
C ASN A 405 4.58 -22.16 -17.25
N ALA A 406 3.64 -22.82 -16.55
CA ALA A 406 2.94 -22.23 -15.39
C ALA A 406 3.88 -21.77 -14.26
N LYS A 407 5.05 -22.41 -14.15
CA LYS A 407 6.09 -22.11 -13.13
C LYS A 407 7.20 -21.19 -13.64
N ASP A 408 7.09 -20.60 -14.84
CA ASP A 408 8.08 -19.66 -15.37
C ASP A 408 8.06 -18.34 -14.59
N PRO A 409 9.11 -18.01 -13.81
CA PRO A 409 9.12 -16.82 -12.96
C PRO A 409 9.37 -15.53 -13.74
N VAL A 410 9.88 -15.62 -14.98
CA VAL A 410 10.06 -14.45 -15.85
C VAL A 410 8.72 -14.07 -16.47
N LYS A 411 7.94 -15.08 -16.88
CA LYS A 411 6.61 -14.85 -17.47
C LYS A 411 5.54 -14.54 -16.42
N TYR A 412 5.62 -15.19 -15.26
CA TYR A 412 4.64 -15.08 -14.18
C TYR A 412 5.34 -14.81 -12.84
N PRO A 413 5.88 -13.60 -12.64
CA PRO A 413 6.63 -13.26 -11.41
C PRO A 413 5.79 -13.42 -10.14
N ASP A 414 4.48 -13.17 -10.22
CA ASP A 414 3.53 -13.30 -9.09
C ASP A 414 2.74 -14.62 -9.09
N GLY A 415 3.13 -15.57 -9.95
CA GLY A 415 2.38 -16.79 -10.23
C GLY A 415 1.16 -16.58 -11.14
N ILE A 416 0.52 -17.69 -11.51
CA ILE A 416 -0.65 -17.68 -12.42
C ILE A 416 -2.00 -17.61 -11.68
N GLY A 417 -2.00 -17.73 -10.35
CA GLY A 417 -3.19 -18.00 -9.53
C GLY A 417 -3.12 -19.40 -8.92
N LEU A 418 -4.27 -19.93 -8.50
CA LEU A 418 -4.37 -21.12 -7.66
C LEU A 418 -3.95 -22.37 -8.45
N PHE A 419 -2.69 -22.74 -8.29
CA PHE A 419 -2.01 -23.75 -9.09
C PHE A 419 -1.25 -24.72 -8.17
N PHE A 420 -1.67 -25.98 -8.21
CA PHE A 420 -0.95 -27.08 -7.58
C PHE A 420 -1.28 -28.39 -8.31
N ASN A 421 -0.37 -29.35 -8.21
CA ASN A 421 -0.53 -30.69 -8.76
C ASN A 421 -0.88 -31.65 -7.62
N THR A 422 -2.00 -32.37 -7.74
CA THR A 422 -2.50 -33.27 -6.68
C THR A 422 -1.58 -34.46 -6.40
N LYS A 423 -0.64 -34.77 -7.30
CA LYS A 423 0.41 -35.77 -7.07
C LYS A 423 1.42 -35.32 -6.00
N ASP A 424 1.70 -34.03 -5.93
CA ASP A 424 2.74 -33.45 -5.08
C ASP A 424 2.15 -32.69 -3.87
N ASP A 425 0.84 -32.40 -3.90
CA ASP A 425 0.14 -31.57 -2.91
C ASP A 425 -1.16 -32.23 -2.41
N ASN A 426 -1.23 -32.46 -1.09
CA ASN A 426 -2.35 -33.11 -0.43
C ASN A 426 -3.54 -32.17 -0.12
N THR A 427 -3.50 -30.91 -0.56
CA THR A 427 -4.54 -29.91 -0.27
C THR A 427 -5.92 -30.38 -0.73
N LEU A 428 -6.05 -30.91 -1.95
CA LEU A 428 -7.35 -31.37 -2.44
C LEU A 428 -7.88 -32.55 -1.63
N ARG A 429 -6.99 -33.48 -1.25
CA ARG A 429 -7.34 -34.61 -0.39
C ARG A 429 -7.85 -34.13 0.97
N ARG A 430 -7.17 -33.16 1.58
CA ARG A 430 -7.55 -32.57 2.87
C ARG A 430 -8.91 -31.87 2.81
N LEU A 431 -9.20 -31.15 1.72
CA LEU A 431 -10.49 -30.50 1.51
C LEU A 431 -11.64 -31.52 1.37
N PHE A 432 -11.42 -32.64 0.68
CA PHE A 432 -12.42 -33.70 0.52
C PHE A 432 -12.68 -34.50 1.81
N MET A 433 -11.73 -34.50 2.75
CA MET A 433 -11.90 -35.08 4.09
C MET A 433 -12.61 -34.16 5.09
N TRP A 434 -13.18 -33.05 4.63
CA TRP A 434 -13.93 -32.09 5.45
C TRP A 434 -15.42 -32.45 5.47
N ASP A 435 -15.77 -33.32 6.41
CA ASP A 435 -17.08 -33.96 6.55
C ASP A 435 -18.26 -33.02 6.86
N ASN A 436 -17.99 -31.85 7.43
CA ASN A 436 -19.00 -30.84 7.74
C ASN A 436 -19.33 -29.87 6.59
N LEU A 437 -18.57 -29.86 5.49
CA LEU A 437 -18.87 -28.98 4.37
C LEU A 437 -20.12 -29.43 3.60
N GLU A 438 -20.95 -28.46 3.28
CA GLU A 438 -22.15 -28.58 2.45
C GLU A 438 -21.91 -27.98 1.04
N GLU A 439 -20.97 -27.05 0.90
CA GLU A 439 -20.56 -26.45 -0.37
C GLU A 439 -19.03 -26.30 -0.44
N LEU A 440 -18.43 -26.85 -1.51
CA LEU A 440 -17.02 -26.66 -1.85
C LEU A 440 -16.91 -26.32 -3.33
N ARG A 441 -16.43 -25.11 -3.63
CA ARG A 441 -16.31 -24.63 -5.01
C ARG A 441 -14.88 -24.30 -5.37
N LEU A 442 -14.32 -25.08 -6.28
CA LEU A 442 -12.94 -25.02 -6.78
C LEU A 442 -12.88 -24.84 -8.30
N SER A 443 -14.02 -24.49 -8.93
CA SER A 443 -14.10 -24.33 -10.38
C SER A 443 -13.16 -23.27 -10.91
N TYR A 444 -12.73 -23.45 -12.15
CA TYR A 444 -12.01 -22.42 -12.90
C TYR A 444 -10.71 -21.98 -12.20
N ASN A 445 -9.95 -22.93 -11.67
CA ASN A 445 -8.60 -22.73 -11.13
C ASN A 445 -7.56 -23.42 -12.04
N PHE A 446 -6.33 -23.56 -11.57
CA PHE A 446 -5.26 -24.28 -12.27
C PHE A 446 -4.89 -25.58 -11.55
N ILE A 447 -5.85 -26.23 -10.88
CA ILE A 447 -5.57 -27.49 -10.19
C ILE A 447 -5.36 -28.59 -11.25
N GLU A 448 -4.24 -29.31 -11.19
CA GLU A 448 -3.91 -30.39 -12.12
C GLU A 448 -3.63 -31.72 -11.40
N GLY A 449 -3.51 -32.79 -12.17
CA GLY A 449 -3.29 -34.15 -11.66
C GLY A 449 -4.57 -35.00 -11.74
N THR A 450 -4.78 -35.86 -10.77
CA THR A 450 -5.99 -36.71 -10.66
C THR A 450 -6.86 -36.27 -9.48
N LEU A 451 -8.15 -36.58 -9.51
CA LEU A 451 -8.95 -36.52 -8.29
C LEU A 451 -8.44 -37.57 -7.29
N PRO A 452 -8.32 -37.25 -5.99
CA PRO A 452 -7.82 -38.19 -4.99
C PRO A 452 -8.76 -39.40 -4.84
N ASP A 453 -8.15 -40.57 -4.71
CA ASP A 453 -8.84 -41.77 -4.26
C ASP A 453 -8.62 -41.99 -2.75
N PHE A 454 -9.48 -42.79 -2.12
CA PHE A 454 -9.46 -43.02 -0.68
C PHE A 454 -9.67 -44.50 -0.36
N GLU A 455 -8.91 -45.00 0.61
CA GLU A 455 -9.00 -46.37 1.08
C GLU A 455 -9.64 -46.40 2.48
N ILE A 456 -10.69 -47.20 2.66
CA ILE A 456 -11.36 -47.37 3.95
C ILE A 456 -10.37 -47.92 4.98
N GLY A 457 -10.31 -47.30 6.16
CA GLY A 457 -9.40 -47.67 7.23
C GLY A 457 -8.04 -46.95 7.18
N VAL A 458 -7.76 -46.19 6.13
CA VAL A 458 -6.56 -45.35 6.00
C VAL A 458 -6.91 -43.90 6.29
N ASP A 459 -6.08 -43.19 7.06
CA ASP A 459 -6.23 -41.75 7.38
C ASP A 459 -7.61 -41.32 7.91
N GLY A 460 -8.28 -42.21 8.63
CA GLY A 460 -9.61 -41.96 9.20
C GLY A 460 -10.76 -42.02 8.18
N VAL A 461 -10.51 -42.49 6.95
CA VAL A 461 -11.56 -42.76 5.96
C VAL A 461 -12.44 -43.91 6.44
N THR A 462 -13.75 -43.71 6.37
CA THR A 462 -14.76 -44.70 6.75
C THR A 462 -15.62 -45.07 5.55
N GLY A 463 -16.26 -46.24 5.60
CA GLY A 463 -17.33 -46.60 4.68
C GLY A 463 -18.69 -46.06 5.14
N TYR A 464 -19.71 -46.28 4.31
CA TYR A 464 -21.10 -46.03 4.71
C TYR A 464 -21.58 -47.09 5.70
N SER A 465 -22.43 -46.67 6.63
CA SER A 465 -23.02 -47.52 7.68
C SER A 465 -24.54 -47.57 7.55
N GLN A 466 -25.19 -48.53 8.22
CA GLN A 466 -26.65 -48.59 8.23
C GLN A 466 -27.29 -47.32 8.82
N ALA A 467 -26.61 -46.65 9.77
CA ALA A 467 -27.08 -45.37 10.30
C ALA A 467 -27.06 -44.25 9.24
N ASP A 468 -26.11 -44.28 8.31
CA ASP A 468 -26.08 -43.33 7.18
C ASP A 468 -27.26 -43.59 6.23
N VAL A 469 -27.59 -44.86 5.97
CA VAL A 469 -28.75 -45.27 5.16
C VAL A 469 -30.04 -44.74 5.79
N GLU A 470 -30.23 -44.98 7.10
CA GLU A 470 -31.38 -44.47 7.84
C GLU A 470 -31.48 -42.94 7.77
N ALA A 471 -30.36 -42.24 7.98
CA ALA A 471 -30.30 -40.77 7.91
C ALA A 471 -30.59 -40.22 6.51
N PHE A 472 -30.28 -40.97 5.45
CA PHE A 472 -30.51 -40.56 4.06
C PHE A 472 -31.96 -40.76 3.58
N GLY A 473 -32.83 -41.31 4.43
CA GLY A 473 -34.24 -41.56 4.11
C GLY A 473 -34.57 -43.02 3.83
N GLY A 474 -33.87 -43.95 4.49
CA GLY A 474 -34.08 -45.39 4.38
C GLY A 474 -33.17 -46.05 3.32
N ASP A 475 -33.64 -47.13 2.71
CA ASP A 475 -32.94 -47.99 1.74
C ASP A 475 -32.44 -47.30 0.45
N THR A 476 -32.59 -45.98 0.30
CA THR A 476 -32.17 -45.19 -0.88
C THR A 476 -30.69 -45.39 -1.24
N ILE A 477 -29.81 -45.46 -0.25
CA ILE A 477 -28.36 -45.64 -0.45
C ILE A 477 -27.85 -47.00 0.03
N GLN A 478 -28.74 -48.00 0.19
CA GLN A 478 -28.41 -49.31 0.75
C GLN A 478 -27.27 -50.03 0.01
N TYR A 479 -27.13 -49.81 -1.30
CA TYR A 479 -26.04 -50.31 -2.11
C TYR A 479 -24.66 -50.03 -1.49
N LEU A 480 -24.45 -48.83 -0.92
CA LEU A 480 -23.16 -48.41 -0.36
C LEU A 480 -22.76 -49.17 0.92
N VAL A 481 -23.68 -49.89 1.56
CA VAL A 481 -23.42 -50.74 2.73
C VAL A 481 -23.29 -52.22 2.34
N ASN A 482 -23.86 -52.60 1.21
CA ASN A 482 -23.92 -53.98 0.73
C ASN A 482 -22.89 -54.21 -0.38
N GLU A 483 -23.29 -54.08 -1.64
CA GLU A 483 -22.45 -54.38 -2.81
C GLU A 483 -21.32 -53.35 -2.99
N GLY A 484 -21.56 -52.09 -2.62
CA GLY A 484 -20.63 -50.97 -2.68
C GLY A 484 -19.83 -50.73 -1.40
N ALA A 485 -19.72 -51.71 -0.48
CA ALA A 485 -19.09 -51.53 0.83
C ALA A 485 -17.61 -51.12 0.82
N HIS A 486 -16.94 -51.21 -0.33
CA HIS A 486 -15.57 -50.74 -0.56
C HIS A 486 -15.50 -49.24 -0.88
N ILE A 487 -16.62 -48.61 -1.25
CA ILE A 487 -16.70 -47.21 -1.65
C ILE A 487 -16.60 -46.33 -0.39
N PRO A 488 -15.58 -45.45 -0.30
CA PRO A 488 -15.37 -44.64 0.89
C PRO A 488 -16.42 -43.53 1.01
N LYS A 489 -16.79 -43.21 2.25
CA LYS A 489 -17.67 -42.09 2.60
C LYS A 489 -16.87 -40.80 2.66
N ILE A 490 -16.90 -40.06 1.55
CA ILE A 490 -16.19 -38.79 1.35
C ILE A 490 -17.22 -37.69 1.12
N LEU A 491 -17.04 -36.52 1.73
CA LEU A 491 -17.96 -35.37 1.61
C LEU A 491 -19.45 -35.68 1.91
N PRO A 492 -19.77 -36.36 3.03
CA PRO A 492 -21.12 -36.90 3.29
C PRO A 492 -22.26 -35.88 3.37
N LYS A 493 -21.97 -34.60 3.65
CA LYS A 493 -22.97 -33.52 3.72
C LYS A 493 -22.99 -32.62 2.48
N MET A 494 -22.13 -32.89 1.50
CA MET A 494 -21.89 -32.01 0.38
C MET A 494 -23.08 -31.98 -0.58
N ARG A 495 -23.70 -30.80 -0.67
CA ARG A 495 -24.81 -30.49 -1.57
C ARG A 495 -24.37 -29.82 -2.85
N LYS A 496 -23.18 -29.22 -2.85
CA LYS A 496 -22.65 -28.53 -4.03
C LYS A 496 -21.14 -28.64 -4.10
N LEU A 497 -20.66 -29.54 -4.96
CA LEU A 497 -19.26 -29.68 -5.29
C LEU A 497 -19.02 -29.12 -6.69
N SER A 498 -17.96 -28.33 -6.88
CA SER A 498 -17.55 -27.94 -8.21
C SER A 498 -16.03 -27.93 -8.38
N VAL A 499 -15.55 -28.70 -9.36
CA VAL A 499 -14.11 -28.87 -9.69
C VAL A 499 -13.85 -28.75 -11.20
N ASN A 500 -14.89 -28.45 -11.99
CA ASN A 500 -14.81 -28.21 -13.43
C ASN A 500 -13.90 -27.03 -13.80
N LEU A 501 -13.53 -26.97 -15.08
CA LEU A 501 -12.66 -25.95 -15.67
C LEU A 501 -11.27 -25.87 -14.99
N ASN A 502 -10.82 -27.00 -14.45
CA ASN A 502 -9.46 -27.24 -13.99
C ASN A 502 -8.71 -28.10 -15.03
N PHE A 503 -7.57 -28.67 -14.62
CA PHE A 503 -6.64 -29.39 -15.48
C PHE A 503 -6.50 -30.85 -15.04
N PHE A 504 -7.60 -31.45 -14.58
CA PHE A 504 -7.61 -32.85 -14.14
C PHE A 504 -7.49 -33.83 -15.32
N THR A 505 -6.86 -34.96 -15.03
CA THR A 505 -6.69 -36.11 -15.93
C THR A 505 -6.95 -37.42 -15.18
N GLY A 506 -7.01 -38.54 -15.89
CA GLY A 506 -7.15 -39.86 -15.29
C GLY A 506 -8.61 -40.26 -15.08
N ASN A 507 -8.86 -41.21 -14.18
CA ASN A 507 -10.20 -41.69 -13.89
C ASN A 507 -10.88 -40.88 -12.78
N LEU A 508 -12.19 -40.70 -12.90
CA LEU A 508 -13.08 -40.37 -11.81
C LEU A 508 -13.08 -41.52 -10.78
N PRO A 509 -12.83 -41.24 -9.49
CA PRO A 509 -12.94 -42.24 -8.42
C PRO A 509 -14.38 -42.72 -8.22
N GLU A 510 -14.54 -43.95 -7.74
CA GLU A 510 -15.87 -44.53 -7.49
C GLU A 510 -16.68 -43.76 -6.44
N TRP A 511 -16.01 -43.19 -5.43
CA TRP A 511 -16.70 -42.36 -4.43
C TRP A 511 -17.39 -41.13 -5.02
N VAL A 512 -16.88 -40.61 -6.15
CA VAL A 512 -17.53 -39.55 -6.91
C VAL A 512 -18.69 -40.14 -7.73
N LEU A 513 -18.42 -41.20 -8.49
CA LEU A 513 -19.38 -41.82 -9.40
C LEU A 513 -20.61 -42.42 -8.71
N TYR A 514 -20.49 -42.79 -7.44
CA TYR A 514 -21.57 -43.34 -6.62
C TYR A 514 -21.90 -42.44 -5.42
N HIS A 515 -21.59 -41.15 -5.48
CA HIS A 515 -21.92 -40.24 -4.40
C HIS A 515 -23.46 -40.08 -4.26
N PRO A 516 -24.05 -40.15 -3.06
CA PRO A 516 -25.49 -39.96 -2.87
C PRO A 516 -26.05 -38.63 -3.38
N HIS A 517 -25.22 -37.59 -3.47
CA HIS A 517 -25.60 -36.28 -4.00
C HIS A 517 -25.09 -36.01 -5.43
N LEU A 518 -24.60 -37.03 -6.15
CA LEU A 518 -23.97 -36.83 -7.46
C LEU A 518 -24.85 -36.04 -8.44
N ILE A 519 -26.13 -36.41 -8.57
CA ILE A 519 -27.04 -35.72 -9.50
C ILE A 519 -27.35 -34.28 -9.04
N GLU A 520 -27.39 -34.03 -7.73
CA GLU A 520 -27.59 -32.69 -7.17
C GLU A 520 -26.41 -31.75 -7.49
N TRP A 521 -25.22 -32.32 -7.75
CA TRP A 521 -24.03 -31.57 -8.10
C TRP A 521 -23.97 -31.14 -9.56
N ASP A 522 -24.89 -31.57 -10.43
CA ASP A 522 -24.82 -31.32 -11.88
C ASP A 522 -23.44 -31.71 -12.45
N PRO A 523 -23.09 -33.01 -12.42
CA PRO A 523 -21.70 -33.42 -12.51
C PRO A 523 -21.15 -33.27 -13.93
N GLU A 524 -21.98 -33.33 -14.96
CA GLU A 524 -21.56 -33.06 -16.35
C GLU A 524 -20.99 -31.65 -16.49
N VAL A 525 -21.62 -30.66 -15.84
CA VAL A 525 -21.21 -29.26 -15.91
C VAL A 525 -20.16 -28.92 -14.87
N LEU A 526 -20.36 -29.33 -13.62
CA LEU A 526 -19.60 -28.83 -12.46
C LEU A 526 -18.47 -29.75 -12.00
N ILE A 527 -18.39 -30.98 -12.50
CA ILE A 527 -17.32 -31.94 -12.16
C ILE A 527 -16.54 -32.38 -13.40
N TYR A 528 -17.22 -32.98 -14.39
CA TYR A 528 -16.58 -33.69 -15.51
C TYR A 528 -15.94 -32.72 -16.51
N ASN A 529 -16.62 -31.62 -16.83
CA ASN A 529 -16.15 -30.62 -17.79
C ASN A 529 -14.83 -29.96 -17.36
N GLN A 530 -13.70 -30.36 -17.97
CA GLN A 530 -12.39 -29.75 -17.73
C GLN A 530 -12.08 -28.62 -18.72
N MET A 531 -10.99 -27.88 -18.49
CA MET A 531 -10.62 -26.73 -19.33
C MET A 531 -10.57 -27.12 -20.82
N GLU A 532 -11.37 -26.44 -21.65
CA GLU A 532 -11.46 -26.73 -23.08
C GLU A 532 -10.07 -26.59 -23.73
N LYS A 533 -9.63 -27.66 -24.44
CA LYS A 533 -8.30 -27.74 -25.07
C LYS A 533 -7.15 -27.48 -24.08
N GLY A 534 -7.38 -27.70 -22.79
CA GLY A 534 -6.39 -27.51 -21.75
C GLY A 534 -5.24 -28.53 -21.87
N LEU A 535 -4.02 -28.06 -21.70
CA LEU A 535 -2.83 -28.90 -21.54
C LEU A 535 -2.30 -28.73 -20.12
N ASN A 536 -2.13 -29.84 -19.39
CA ASN A 536 -1.47 -29.83 -18.09
C ASN A 536 0.05 -29.55 -18.22
N SER A 537 0.76 -29.50 -17.10
CA SER A 537 2.20 -29.22 -17.08
C SER A 537 3.05 -30.24 -17.83
N GLU A 538 2.55 -31.47 -18.03
CA GLU A 538 3.18 -32.54 -18.82
C GLU A 538 2.80 -32.49 -20.32
N GLY A 539 1.92 -31.56 -20.72
CA GLY A 539 1.42 -31.46 -22.10
C GLY A 539 0.33 -32.47 -22.46
N LYS A 540 -0.27 -33.15 -21.48
CA LYS A 540 -1.43 -34.04 -21.67
C LYS A 540 -2.71 -33.21 -21.76
N MET A 541 -3.60 -33.58 -22.70
CA MET A 541 -4.94 -33.01 -22.79
C MET A 541 -5.76 -33.36 -21.55
N VAL A 542 -6.37 -32.35 -20.94
CA VAL A 542 -7.15 -32.49 -19.71
C VAL A 542 -8.56 -33.00 -20.01
N ARG A 543 -8.94 -34.07 -19.33
CA ARG A 543 -10.26 -34.75 -19.36
C ARG A 543 -10.21 -35.98 -18.46
N PHE A 544 -11.38 -36.47 -18.05
CA PHE A 544 -11.48 -37.77 -17.41
C PHE A 544 -11.56 -38.89 -18.46
N ASP A 545 -10.94 -40.03 -18.17
CA ASP A 545 -10.84 -41.16 -19.10
C ASP A 545 -12.07 -42.10 -19.01
N ASN A 546 -12.86 -42.00 -17.93
CA ASN A 546 -14.02 -42.84 -17.65
C ASN A 546 -15.31 -42.02 -17.39
N GLU A 547 -15.44 -40.85 -18.03
CA GLU A 547 -16.65 -40.04 -17.96
C GLU A 547 -17.90 -40.86 -18.36
N PRO A 548 -18.94 -40.95 -17.52
CA PRO A 548 -20.15 -41.68 -17.85
C PRO A 548 -20.88 -41.08 -19.05
N THR A 549 -21.37 -41.91 -19.98
CA THR A 549 -22.22 -41.44 -21.09
C THR A 549 -23.67 -41.19 -20.67
N ASN A 550 -24.08 -41.78 -19.55
CA ASN A 550 -25.38 -41.63 -18.91
C ASN A 550 -25.26 -42.06 -17.43
N PHE A 551 -26.37 -41.96 -16.68
CA PHE A 551 -26.44 -42.32 -15.27
C PHE A 551 -27.03 -43.72 -15.00
N ASP A 552 -27.07 -44.62 -15.98
CA ASP A 552 -27.72 -45.94 -15.82
C ASP A 552 -27.12 -46.74 -14.66
N LYS A 553 -25.78 -46.85 -14.61
CA LYS A 553 -25.08 -47.56 -13.51
C LYS A 553 -25.33 -46.91 -12.15
N TYR A 554 -25.42 -45.58 -12.12
CA TYR A 554 -25.73 -44.85 -10.89
C TYR A 554 -27.15 -45.17 -10.42
N PHE A 555 -28.11 -45.22 -11.34
CA PHE A 555 -29.49 -45.58 -11.03
C PHE A 555 -29.71 -47.07 -10.77
N GLU A 556 -28.86 -47.97 -11.28
CA GLU A 556 -28.83 -49.37 -10.85
C GLU A 556 -28.42 -49.49 -9.37
N ALA A 557 -27.43 -48.69 -8.94
CA ALA A 557 -27.02 -48.61 -7.54
C ALA A 557 -28.05 -47.87 -6.65
N PHE A 558 -28.72 -46.85 -7.19
CA PHE A 558 -29.71 -46.03 -6.48
C PHE A 558 -31.07 -45.94 -7.23
N PRO A 559 -31.85 -47.03 -7.29
CA PRO A 559 -33.09 -47.07 -8.11
C PRO A 559 -34.12 -46.01 -7.74
N LYS A 560 -34.20 -45.64 -6.45
CA LYS A 560 -35.14 -44.60 -5.97
C LYS A 560 -34.81 -43.20 -6.49
N PHE A 561 -33.55 -42.95 -6.84
CA PHE A 561 -33.16 -41.68 -7.45
C PHE A 561 -33.55 -41.58 -8.91
N LYS A 562 -33.68 -42.72 -9.61
CA LYS A 562 -34.21 -42.73 -10.98
C LYS A 562 -35.60 -42.12 -11.01
N GLU A 563 -36.48 -42.54 -10.09
CA GLU A 563 -37.83 -41.98 -9.96
C GLU A 563 -37.86 -40.48 -9.64
N LYS A 564 -36.84 -39.96 -8.95
CA LYS A 564 -36.73 -38.56 -8.53
C LYS A 564 -36.19 -37.65 -9.63
N TYR A 565 -35.19 -38.11 -10.38
CA TYR A 565 -34.40 -37.26 -11.29
C TYR A 565 -34.61 -37.56 -12.76
N GLU A 566 -35.06 -38.76 -13.13
CA GLU A 566 -35.42 -39.06 -14.49
C GLU A 566 -36.81 -38.46 -14.76
N LEU A 567 -36.87 -37.43 -15.62
CA LEU A 567 -38.14 -36.87 -16.08
C LEU A 567 -38.94 -38.00 -16.74
N LYS A 568 -40.16 -38.23 -16.26
CA LYS A 568 -41.12 -39.08 -16.96
C LYS A 568 -41.55 -38.31 -18.22
N ASP A 569 -41.19 -38.85 -19.38
CA ASP A 569 -41.63 -38.36 -20.70
C ASP A 569 -43.15 -38.15 -20.81
#